data_AF-A0A1D8M9L5-F1
#
_entry.id   AF-A0A1D8M9L5-F1
#
_cell.length_a   1.000
_cell.length_b   1.000
_cell.length_c   1.000
_cell.angle_alpha   90.00
_cell.angle_beta   90.00
_cell.angle_gamma   90.00
#
_symmetry.space_group_name_H-M   'P 1'
#
loop_
_entity.id
_entity.type
_entity.pdbx_description
1 polymer ?
#
loop_
_entity_poly.entity_id
_entity_poly.type
_entity_poly.pdbx_seq_one_letter_code
_entity_poly.pdbx_strand_id
1 'polypeptide(L)' 'RIGAATKVETNPEEVFTSMMEFFKERIAALVEAGVKRERIILDPGMGFFLGSNPETSILVLKRFP' A
#
# COMPACT_ATOMS: atom_id res chain seq x y z
N ARG A 1 -7.78 27.08 -1.66
CA ARG A 1 -6.63 26.83 -0.78
C ARG A 1 -5.46 27.66 -1.30
N ILE A 2 -4.92 28.59 -0.52
CA ILE A 2 -3.69 29.34 -0.85
C ILE A 2 -2.62 28.80 0.11
N GLY A 3 -1.58 28.19 -0.47
CA GLY A 3 -0.44 27.61 0.23
C GLY A 3 0.45 26.91 -0.80
N ALA A 4 1.78 27.02 -0.67
CA ALA A 4 2.70 26.37 -1.59
C ALA A 4 2.52 24.83 -1.53
N ALA A 5 2.49 24.16 -2.67
CA ALA A 5 2.52 22.70 -2.70
C ALA A 5 3.86 22.23 -2.13
N THR A 6 3.83 21.45 -1.05
CA THR A 6 5.02 20.86 -0.44
C THR A 6 5.16 19.41 -0.86
N LYS A 7 6.39 19.00 -1.21
CA LYS A 7 6.73 17.59 -1.41
C LYS A 7 7.31 17.07 -0.10
N VAL A 8 6.61 16.13 0.53
CA VAL A 8 7.07 15.43 1.73
C VAL A 8 7.42 14.01 1.31
N GLU A 9 8.66 13.59 1.56
CA GLU A 9 9.09 12.22 1.30
C GLU A 9 8.45 11.25 2.29
N THR A 10 8.15 10.04 1.81
CA THR A 10 7.56 8.97 2.61
C THR A 10 8.63 8.01 3.10
N ASN A 11 8.52 7.55 4.34
CA ASN A 11 9.40 6.52 4.86
C ASN A 11 8.98 5.15 4.28
N PRO A 12 9.85 4.46 3.50
CA PRO A 12 9.50 3.19 2.88
C PRO A 12 9.04 2.09 3.85
N GLU A 13 9.67 1.96 5.01
CA GLU A 13 9.32 0.90 5.98
C GLU A 13 7.98 1.15 6.67
N GLU A 14 7.64 2.42 6.94
CA GLU A 14 6.33 2.79 7.47
C GLU A 14 5.22 2.58 6.43
N VAL A 15 5.49 2.92 5.16
CA VAL A 15 4.58 2.64 4.04
C VAL A 15 4.36 1.13 3.91
N PHE A 16 5.43 0.33 3.94
CA PHE A 16 5.31 -1.13 3.86
C PHE A 16 4.48 -1.69 5.02
N THR A 17 4.74 -1.24 6.24
CA THR A 17 4.00 -1.68 7.42
C THR A 17 2.51 -1.35 7.33
N SER A 18 2.18 -0.10 6.97
CA SER A 18 0.78 0.32 6.81
C SER A 18 0.06 -0.38 5.66
N MET A 19 0.74 -0.65 4.54
CA MET A 19 0.22 -1.45 3.43
C MET A 19 -0.17 -2.86 3.88
N MET A 20 0.67 -3.52 4.70
CA MET A 20 0.37 -4.86 5.20
C MET A 20 -0.85 -4.88 6.13
N GLU A 21 -0.99 -3.90 7.01
CA GLU A 21 -2.19 -3.77 7.86
C GLU A 21 -3.44 -3.47 7.03
N PHE A 22 -3.33 -2.57 6.05
CA PHE A 22 -4.41 -2.30 5.10
C PHE A 22 -4.88 -3.59 4.41
N PHE A 23 -3.98 -4.42 3.90
CA PHE A 23 -4.39 -5.68 3.27
C PHE A 23 -5.13 -6.61 4.21
N LYS A 24 -4.66 -6.76 5.47
CA LYS A 24 -5.35 -7.61 6.45
C LYS A 24 -6.78 -7.14 6.68
N GLU A 25 -6.98 -5.85 6.89
CA GLU A 25 -8.29 -5.24 7.11
C GLU A 25 -9.21 -5.41 5.90
N ARG A 26 -8.70 -5.14 4.68
CA ARG A 26 -9.50 -5.26 3.44
C ARG A 26 -9.87 -6.70 3.13
N ILE A 27 -8.97 -7.65 3.35
CA ILE A 27 -9.26 -9.08 3.17
C ILE A 27 -10.37 -9.51 4.14
N ALA A 28 -10.28 -9.13 5.41
CA ALA A 28 -11.30 -9.46 6.41
C ALA A 28 -12.68 -8.92 6.00
N ALA A 29 -12.75 -7.63 5.64
CA ALA A 29 -13.99 -6.99 5.22
C ALA A 29 -14.61 -7.64 3.96
N LEU A 30 -13.80 -8.00 2.97
CA LEU A 30 -14.30 -8.66 1.75
C LEU A 30 -14.82 -10.06 2.03
N VAL A 31 -14.11 -10.83 2.86
CA VAL A 31 -14.54 -12.18 3.25
C VAL A 31 -15.84 -12.12 4.07
N GLU A 32 -15.96 -11.17 5.00
CA GLU A 32 -17.19 -10.93 5.77
C GLU A 32 -18.37 -10.58 4.86
N ALA A 33 -18.12 -9.82 3.79
CA ALA A 33 -19.11 -9.51 2.75
C ALA A 33 -19.43 -10.70 1.81
N GLY A 34 -18.87 -11.89 2.04
CA GLY A 34 -19.14 -13.10 1.27
C GLY A 34 -18.25 -13.30 0.04
N VAL A 35 -17.21 -12.48 -0.14
CA VAL A 35 -16.22 -12.71 -1.22
C VAL A 35 -15.34 -13.89 -0.85
N LYS A 36 -15.34 -14.93 -1.70
CA LYS A 36 -14.47 -16.09 -1.53
C LYS A 36 -13.00 -15.67 -1.56
N ARG A 37 -12.21 -16.14 -0.59
CA ARG A 37 -10.80 -15.75 -0.42
C ARG A 37 -9.96 -16.03 -1.66
N GLU A 38 -10.18 -17.16 -2.31
CA GLU A 38 -9.51 -17.58 -3.56
C GLU A 38 -9.79 -16.67 -4.77
N ARG A 39 -10.76 -15.75 -4.65
CA ARG A 39 -11.06 -14.74 -5.67
C ARG A 39 -10.43 -13.38 -5.37
N ILE A 40 -9.70 -13.24 -4.27
CA ILE A 40 -9.04 -11.99 -3.86
C ILE A 40 -7.62 -11.98 -4.41
N ILE A 41 -7.32 -11.01 -5.28
CA ILE A 41 -5.98 -10.71 -5.75
C ILE A 41 -5.48 -9.49 -4.98
N LEU A 42 -4.26 -9.56 -4.46
CA LEU A 42 -3.60 -8.45 -3.79
C LEU A 42 -2.61 -7.82 -4.76
N ASP A 43 -2.76 -6.53 -4.99
CA ASP A 43 -1.80 -5.70 -5.71
C ASP A 43 -1.30 -4.62 -4.73
N PRO A 44 -0.01 -4.60 -4.35
CA PRO A 44 0.54 -3.53 -3.51
C PRO A 44 0.40 -2.13 -4.12
N GLY A 45 0.18 -2.05 -5.44
CA GLY A 45 0.32 -0.80 -6.18
C GLY A 45 1.78 -0.39 -6.34
N MET A 46 2.00 0.73 -7.03
CA MET A 46 3.33 1.31 -7.25
C MET A 46 3.29 2.83 -7.38
N GLY A 47 4.46 3.46 -7.39
CA GLY A 47 4.62 4.90 -7.56
C GLY A 47 3.91 5.67 -6.47
N PHE A 48 3.19 6.73 -6.86
CA PHE A 48 2.47 7.60 -5.92
C PHE A 48 1.32 6.93 -5.15
N PHE A 49 0.92 5.71 -5.50
CA PHE A 49 0.00 4.93 -4.68
C PHE A 49 0.65 4.40 -3.39
N LEU A 50 1.96 4.14 -3.43
CA LEU A 50 2.73 3.70 -2.26
C LEU A 50 3.37 4.88 -1.53
N GLY A 51 3.96 5.81 -2.26
CA GLY A 51 4.68 6.92 -1.64
C GLY A 51 5.14 7.98 -2.62
N SER A 52 5.61 9.11 -2.09
CA SER A 52 6.03 10.27 -2.88
C SER A 52 7.43 10.12 -3.49
N ASN A 53 8.17 9.10 -3.07
CA ASN A 53 9.53 8.78 -3.49
C ASN A 53 9.64 7.30 -3.94
N PRO A 54 10.48 7.01 -4.94
CA PRO A 54 10.52 5.70 -5.62
C PRO A 54 10.99 4.56 -4.71
N GLU A 55 11.72 4.86 -3.64
CA GLU A 55 12.26 3.87 -2.68
C GLU A 55 11.13 3.06 -2.03
N THR A 56 9.93 3.64 -1.88
CA THR A 56 8.75 2.92 -1.39
C THR A 56 8.38 1.74 -2.29
N SER A 57 8.29 1.97 -3.60
CA SER A 57 7.98 0.92 -4.58
C SER A 57 9.13 -0.09 -4.72
N ILE A 58 10.37 0.39 -4.70
CA ILE A 58 11.56 -0.48 -4.77
C ILE A 58 11.63 -1.39 -3.54
N LEU A 59 11.33 -0.87 -2.34
CA LEU A 59 11.30 -1.68 -1.13
C LEU A 59 10.26 -2.79 -1.23
N VAL A 60 9.04 -2.47 -1.66
CA VAL A 60 7.99 -3.48 -1.87
C VAL A 60 8.45 -4.55 -2.85
N LEU A 61 9.03 -4.16 -3.99
CA LEU A 61 9.58 -5.10 -4.97
C LEU A 61 10.65 -6.02 -4.37
N LYS A 62 11.53 -5.49 -3.51
CA LYS A 62 12.58 -6.26 -2.83
C LYS A 62 12.06 -7.25 -1.78
N ARG A 63 10.82 -7.11 -1.32
CA ARG A 63 10.21 -7.99 -0.31
C ARG A 63 9.40 -9.14 -0.95
N PHE A 64 9.21 -9.14 -2.27
CA PHE A 64 8.65 -10.29 -2.96
C PHE A 64 9.67 -11.44 -3.00
N PRO A 65 9.21 -12.70 -2.80
CA PRO A 65 10.06 -13.88 -2.94
C PRO A 65 10.53 -14.12 -4.38
#